data_AF-A0A845QNG0-F1
#
_entry.id   AF-A0A845QNG0-F1
#
_cell.length_a   1.000
_cell.length_b   1.000
_cell.length_c   1.000
_cell.angle_alpha   90.00
_cell.angle_beta   90.00
_cell.angle_gamma   90.00
#
_symmetry.space_group_name_H-M   'P 1'
#
loop_
_entity.id
_entity.type
_entity.pdbx_description
1 polymer ?
#
loop_
_entity_poly.entity_id
_entity_poly.type
_entity_poly.pdbx_seq_one_letter_code
_entity_poly.pdbx_strand_id
1 'polypeptide(L)'
;MATDEKKRRKISIDFDNDTEILLDSHKRGLNGASYSTMINDLVRSMYGLRPQVKKALSDAVESLFEKTLQERPDFGSMYEGERNAVLLQCDNIYQFLNDGISLNNADTPNIHMIKVDLQNAYALLPSDWIRIEWDNEKNSNFVGVIETKNSAKFGGIPHFYFTSKKEIYHLSETEENAILERCITEYPLFREILAKRVPLIKENGKIKNFKEYDAAPLPGFFSIPEDGTQSTFPFGAKIVRQYDE
;
A
#
# COMPACT_ATOMS: atom_id res chain seq x y z
N MET A 1 -35.95 45.57 6.40
CA MET A 1 -35.63 44.65 7.53
C MET A 1 -34.13 44.48 7.55
N ALA A 2 -33.49 44.82 8.67
CA ALA A 2 -32.07 44.63 8.85
C ALA A 2 -31.74 43.14 8.77
N THR A 3 -30.80 42.77 7.90
CA THR A 3 -30.22 41.43 7.86
C THR A 3 -29.40 41.25 9.14
N ASP A 4 -29.91 40.42 10.05
CA ASP A 4 -29.22 40.04 11.27
C ASP A 4 -27.86 39.41 10.87
N GLU A 5 -26.76 40.12 11.12
CA GLU A 5 -25.42 39.56 10.92
C GLU A 5 -25.28 38.34 11.81
N LYS A 6 -25.18 37.14 11.22
CA LYS A 6 -24.92 35.91 11.97
C LYS A 6 -23.71 36.12 12.88
N LYS A 7 -23.96 36.19 14.19
CA LYS A 7 -22.93 36.36 15.23
C LYS A 7 -21.86 35.28 15.07
N ARG A 8 -20.69 35.66 14.59
CA ARG A 8 -19.55 34.75 14.38
C ARG A 8 -18.87 34.49 15.71
N ARG A 9 -18.56 33.22 16.01
CA ARG A 9 -17.74 32.81 17.15
C ARG A 9 -16.41 32.27 16.64
N LYS A 10 -15.31 32.73 17.22
CA LYS A 10 -13.97 32.23 16.89
C LYS A 10 -13.70 30.96 17.71
N ILE A 11 -13.27 29.91 17.03
CA ILE A 11 -12.79 28.66 17.61
C ILE A 11 -11.36 28.48 17.08
N SER A 12 -10.41 28.16 17.96
CA SER A 12 -9.04 27.81 17.55
C SER A 12 -9.00 26.32 17.24
N ILE A 13 -8.39 25.96 16.10
CA ILE A 13 -8.24 24.59 15.64
C ILE A 13 -6.79 24.46 15.19
N ASP A 14 -6.11 23.42 15.68
CA ASP A 14 -4.77 23.07 15.23
C ASP A 14 -4.89 22.11 14.04
N PHE A 15 -4.14 22.39 12.99
CA PHE A 15 -4.02 21.53 11.82
C PHE A 15 -2.59 20.98 11.79
N ASP A 16 -2.43 19.72 11.41
CA ASP A 16 -1.13 19.19 11.05
C ASP A 16 -0.65 19.77 9.70
N ASN A 17 0.63 19.59 9.42
CA ASN A 17 1.28 20.15 8.23
C ASN A 17 0.61 19.64 6.93
N ASP A 18 0.21 18.36 6.89
CA ASP A 18 -0.39 17.75 5.71
C ASP A 18 -1.77 18.36 5.43
N THR A 19 -2.56 18.58 6.49
CA THR A 19 -3.87 19.23 6.42
C THR A 19 -3.75 20.71 6.03
N GLU A 20 -2.75 21.42 6.55
CA GLU A 20 -2.47 22.80 6.16
C GLU A 20 -2.14 22.91 4.66
N ILE A 21 -1.29 22.02 4.13
CA ILE A 21 -0.96 21.94 2.70
C ILE A 21 -2.22 21.72 1.85
N LEU A 22 -3.11 20.82 2.28
CA LEU A 22 -4.38 20.58 1.59
C LEU A 22 -5.27 21.83 1.57
N LEU A 23 -5.42 22.52 2.70
CA LEU A 23 -6.21 23.76 2.79
C LEU A 23 -5.64 24.86 1.88
N ASP A 24 -4.32 25.03 1.84
CA ASP A 24 -3.66 26.01 0.97
C ASP A 24 -3.83 25.68 -0.52
N SER A 25 -3.78 24.39 -0.88
CA SER A 25 -4.02 23.95 -2.26
C SER A 25 -5.46 24.31 -2.70
N HIS A 26 -6.44 24.08 -1.84
CA HIS A 26 -7.85 24.29 -2.16
C HIS A 26 -8.23 25.78 -2.16
N LYS A 27 -7.60 26.57 -1.28
CA LYS A 27 -7.73 28.04 -1.24
C LYS A 27 -7.28 28.70 -2.53
N ARG A 28 -6.19 28.22 -3.15
CA ARG A 28 -5.72 28.70 -4.45
C ARG A 28 -6.74 28.43 -5.57
N GLY A 29 -7.44 27.30 -5.52
CA GLY A 29 -8.50 26.96 -6.48
C GLY A 29 -9.79 27.77 -6.35
N LEU A 30 -10.06 28.33 -5.16
CA LEU A 30 -11.26 29.12 -4.85
C LEU A 30 -11.02 30.64 -4.90
N ASN A 31 -10.07 31.11 -5.72
CA ASN A 31 -9.68 32.52 -5.85
C ASN A 31 -9.32 33.20 -4.50
N GLY A 32 -8.70 32.46 -3.57
CA GLY A 32 -8.19 33.03 -2.33
C GLY A 32 -9.23 33.20 -1.22
N ALA A 33 -10.29 32.38 -1.21
CA ALA A 33 -11.25 32.32 -0.10
C ALA A 33 -10.57 32.18 1.27
N SER A 34 -11.18 32.72 2.34
CA SER A 34 -10.63 32.57 3.69
C SER A 34 -10.78 31.13 4.18
N TYR A 35 -9.84 30.63 4.99
CA TYR A 35 -9.99 29.34 5.67
C TYR A 35 -11.28 29.25 6.46
N SER A 36 -11.68 30.35 7.10
CA SER A 36 -12.96 30.42 7.80
C SER A 36 -14.14 30.11 6.89
N THR A 37 -14.17 30.69 5.69
CA THR A 37 -15.22 30.43 4.69
C THR A 37 -15.20 28.96 4.27
N MET A 38 -14.04 28.44 3.87
CA MET A 38 -13.89 27.07 3.38
C MET A 38 -14.32 26.03 4.42
N ILE A 39 -13.85 26.16 5.67
CA ILE A 39 -14.19 25.24 6.76
C ILE A 39 -15.68 25.32 7.08
N ASN A 40 -16.25 26.53 7.14
CA ASN A 40 -17.69 26.67 7.40
C ASN A 40 -18.54 26.04 6.29
N ASP A 41 -18.14 26.18 5.03
CA ASP A 41 -18.88 25.64 3.90
C ASP A 41 -18.74 24.12 3.82
N LEU A 42 -17.54 23.57 4.10
CA LEU A 42 -17.31 22.13 4.24
C LEU A 42 -18.18 21.54 5.35
N VAL A 43 -18.14 22.11 6.56
CA VAL A 43 -18.93 21.63 7.70
C VAL A 43 -20.42 21.66 7.38
N ARG A 44 -20.93 22.76 6.81
CA ARG A 44 -22.35 22.85 6.42
C ARG A 44 -22.74 21.86 5.34
N SER A 45 -21.86 21.64 4.36
CA SER A 45 -22.15 20.74 3.24
C SER A 45 -22.11 19.27 3.67
N MET A 46 -21.19 18.90 4.57
CA MET A 46 -20.99 17.51 5.00
C MET A 46 -21.85 17.12 6.20
N TYR A 47 -21.92 17.96 7.25
CA TYR A 47 -22.79 17.67 8.40
C TYR A 47 -24.25 18.07 8.16
N GLY A 48 -24.52 18.95 7.18
CA GLY A 48 -25.87 19.36 6.82
C GLY A 48 -26.54 18.48 5.76
N LEU A 49 -25.96 17.32 5.43
CA LEU A 49 -26.52 16.39 4.44
C LEU A 49 -27.92 15.94 4.84
N ARG A 50 -28.86 16.05 3.90
CA ARG A 50 -30.21 15.47 4.08
C ARG A 50 -30.13 13.95 4.03
N PRO A 51 -31.04 13.22 4.72
CA PRO A 51 -30.98 11.74 4.79
C PRO A 51 -30.90 11.05 3.42
N GLN A 52 -31.66 11.53 2.43
CA GLN A 52 -31.63 10.99 1.07
C GLN A 52 -30.29 11.17 0.36
N VAL A 53 -29.59 12.28 0.63
CA VAL A 53 -28.25 12.56 0.06
C VAL A 53 -27.19 11.75 0.80
N LYS A 54 -27.27 11.71 2.14
CA LYS A 54 -26.42 10.87 3.01
C LYS A 54 -26.46 9.41 2.56
N LYS A 55 -27.67 8.87 2.31
CA LYS A 55 -27.86 7.51 1.78
C LYS A 55 -27.25 7.34 0.38
N ALA A 56 -27.58 8.22 -0.57
CA ALA A 56 -27.07 8.10 -1.94
C ALA A 56 -25.53 8.14 -2.00
N LEU A 57 -24.89 8.97 -1.18
CA LEU A 57 -23.43 9.01 -1.06
C LEU A 57 -22.89 7.73 -0.41
N SER A 58 -23.56 7.21 0.62
CA SER A 58 -23.17 5.95 1.27
C SER A 58 -23.21 4.79 0.29
N ASP A 59 -24.32 4.61 -0.43
CA ASP A 59 -24.50 3.55 -1.43
C ASP A 59 -23.43 3.65 -2.55
N ALA A 60 -23.10 4.87 -2.97
CA ALA A 60 -22.08 5.10 -4.00
C ALA A 60 -20.66 4.76 -3.51
N VAL A 61 -20.33 5.13 -2.27
CA VAL A 61 -19.02 4.84 -1.66
C VAL A 61 -18.88 3.34 -1.38
N GLU A 62 -19.92 2.70 -0.86
CA GLU A 62 -19.96 1.24 -0.68
C GLU A 62 -19.79 0.50 -2.01
N SER A 63 -20.49 0.93 -3.07
CA SER A 63 -20.33 0.32 -4.39
C SER A 63 -18.92 0.49 -4.96
N LEU A 64 -18.29 1.65 -4.77
CA LEU A 64 -16.90 1.87 -5.17
C LEU A 64 -15.94 0.99 -4.37
N PHE A 65 -16.15 0.90 -3.05
CA PHE A 65 -15.36 0.05 -2.17
C PHE A 65 -15.40 -1.42 -2.61
N GLU A 66 -16.59 -1.96 -2.85
CA GLU A 66 -16.78 -3.33 -3.36
C GLU A 66 -16.14 -3.53 -4.73
N LYS A 67 -16.30 -2.57 -5.64
CA LYS A 67 -15.66 -2.62 -6.96
C LYS A 67 -14.15 -2.64 -6.84
N THR A 68 -13.55 -1.78 -6.02
CA THR A 68 -12.10 -1.69 -5.80
C THR A 68 -11.57 -2.92 -5.05
N LEU A 69 -12.36 -3.54 -4.17
CA LEU A 69 -12.03 -4.83 -3.56
C LEU A 69 -11.92 -5.93 -4.62
N GLN A 70 -12.89 -5.97 -5.54
CA GLN A 70 -12.98 -6.98 -6.61
C GLN A 70 -12.03 -6.71 -7.78
N GLU A 71 -11.59 -5.46 -7.97
CA GLU A 71 -10.55 -5.09 -8.92
C GLU A 71 -9.24 -5.78 -8.52
N ARG A 72 -8.79 -6.70 -9.39
CA ARG A 72 -7.52 -7.39 -9.23
C ARG A 72 -6.41 -6.48 -9.75
N PRO A 73 -5.45 -6.05 -8.93
CA PRO A 73 -4.34 -5.26 -9.43
C PRO A 73 -3.53 -6.07 -10.45
N ASP A 74 -3.35 -5.52 -11.65
CA ASP A 74 -2.24 -5.91 -12.53
C ASP A 74 -1.05 -5.01 -12.10
N PHE A 75 -0.04 -5.64 -11.48
CA PHE A 75 1.22 -5.08 -10.92
C PHE A 75 1.21 -4.33 -9.57
N GLY A 76 2.29 -4.53 -8.79
CA GLY A 76 3.13 -3.49 -8.18
C GLY A 76 2.69 -2.88 -6.84
N SER A 77 3.64 -2.77 -5.90
CA SER A 77 3.50 -2.10 -4.59
C SER A 77 2.87 -0.70 -4.65
N MET A 78 3.03 0.02 -5.76
CA MET A 78 2.41 1.33 -6.00
C MET A 78 0.91 1.27 -6.29
N TYR A 79 0.43 0.30 -7.07
CA TYR A 79 -1.01 0.13 -7.34
C TYR A 79 -1.73 -0.50 -6.15
N GLU A 80 -1.05 -1.32 -5.35
CA GLU A 80 -1.59 -1.79 -4.08
C GLU A 80 -1.65 -0.67 -3.04
N GLY A 81 -0.64 0.20 -2.98
CA GLY A 81 -0.67 1.41 -2.15
C GLY A 81 -1.82 2.35 -2.52
N GLU A 82 -2.00 2.64 -3.81
CA GLU A 82 -3.11 3.46 -4.31
C GLU A 82 -4.47 2.79 -4.07
N ARG A 83 -4.59 1.49 -4.36
CA ARG A 83 -5.81 0.71 -4.08
C ARG A 83 -6.16 0.75 -2.60
N ASN A 84 -5.19 0.50 -1.72
CA ASN A 84 -5.41 0.52 -0.28
C ASN A 84 -5.74 1.93 0.23
N ALA A 85 -5.13 2.98 -0.35
CA ALA A 85 -5.49 4.36 -0.06
C ALA A 85 -6.94 4.67 -0.47
N VAL A 86 -7.39 4.19 -1.63
CA VAL A 86 -8.78 4.33 -2.08
C VAL A 86 -9.75 3.57 -1.17
N LEU A 87 -9.42 2.33 -0.78
CA LEU A 87 -10.24 1.54 0.15
C LEU A 87 -10.35 2.22 1.52
N LEU A 88 -9.24 2.70 2.07
CA LEU A 88 -9.21 3.46 3.33
C LEU A 88 -10.01 4.76 3.23
N GLN A 89 -9.90 5.48 2.11
CA GLN A 89 -10.65 6.71 1.90
C GLN A 89 -12.15 6.43 1.80
N CYS A 90 -12.56 5.36 1.10
CA CYS A 90 -13.95 4.95 1.02
C CYS A 90 -14.50 4.58 2.40
N ASP A 91 -13.76 3.79 3.19
CA ASP A 91 -14.18 3.43 4.54
C ASP A 91 -14.29 4.65 5.47
N ASN A 92 -13.32 5.57 5.44
CA ASN A 92 -13.36 6.82 6.22
C ASN A 92 -14.60 7.68 5.87
N ILE A 93 -14.91 7.81 4.58
CA ILE A 93 -16.09 8.57 4.13
C ILE A 93 -17.38 7.84 4.56
N TYR A 94 -17.43 6.51 4.41
CA TYR A 94 -18.61 5.75 4.80
C TYR A 94 -18.85 5.80 6.32
N GLN A 95 -17.80 5.67 7.13
CA GLN A 95 -17.88 5.85 8.59
C GLN A 95 -18.39 7.24 8.95
N PHE A 96 -17.87 8.30 8.32
CA PHE A 96 -18.38 9.66 8.52
C PHE A 96 -19.88 9.76 8.17
N LEU A 97 -20.30 9.13 7.08
CA LEU A 97 -21.69 9.11 6.62
C LEU A 97 -22.57 8.11 7.35
N ASN A 98 -22.07 7.24 8.22
CA ASN A 98 -22.86 6.20 8.88
C ASN A 98 -22.54 6.10 10.38
N ASP A 99 -22.23 7.25 10.98
CA ASP A 99 -22.07 7.42 12.43
C ASP A 99 -21.02 6.48 13.03
N GLY A 100 -19.93 6.26 12.28
CA GLY A 100 -18.79 5.44 12.68
C GLY A 100 -18.86 3.97 12.27
N ILE A 101 -19.91 3.54 11.56
CA ILE A 101 -20.00 2.17 11.03
C ILE A 101 -19.00 2.00 9.89
N SER A 102 -18.12 1.01 9.99
CA SER A 102 -17.14 0.67 8.94
C SER A 102 -17.74 -0.24 7.87
N LEU A 103 -17.29 -0.09 6.62
CA LEU A 103 -17.55 -1.03 5.53
C LEU A 103 -16.78 -2.34 5.73
N ASN A 104 -15.63 -2.28 6.41
CA ASN A 104 -14.89 -3.45 6.85
C ASN A 104 -15.55 -4.09 8.08
N ASN A 105 -16.71 -4.74 7.87
CA ASN A 105 -17.25 -5.72 8.83
C ASN A 105 -16.62 -7.12 8.63
N ALA A 106 -15.73 -7.27 7.65
CA ALA A 106 -14.74 -8.33 7.61
C ALA A 106 -13.43 -7.71 8.08
N ASP A 107 -12.74 -8.40 8.98
CA ASP A 107 -11.38 -8.10 9.39
C ASP A 107 -10.60 -7.45 8.23
N THR A 108 -10.18 -6.18 8.36
CA THR A 108 -8.88 -5.82 7.77
C THR A 108 -8.00 -7.00 8.14
N PRO A 109 -7.43 -7.76 7.19
CA PRO A 109 -6.67 -8.94 7.54
C PRO A 109 -5.78 -8.47 8.66
N ASN A 110 -5.95 -9.10 9.83
CA ASN A 110 -5.18 -8.76 11.00
C ASN A 110 -3.81 -9.28 10.60
N ILE A 111 -3.09 -8.50 9.77
CA ILE A 111 -1.80 -8.86 9.22
C ILE A 111 -0.93 -8.80 10.44
N HIS A 112 -0.85 -9.95 11.10
CA HIS A 112 -0.05 -10.09 12.29
C HIS A 112 1.37 -9.78 11.84
N MET A 113 1.92 -8.70 12.35
CA MET A 113 3.27 -8.32 11.99
C MET A 113 4.23 -9.13 12.86
N ILE A 114 5.23 -9.72 12.25
CA ILE A 114 6.37 -10.31 12.93
C ILE A 114 7.52 -9.31 12.96
N LYS A 115 8.28 -9.35 14.06
CA LYS A 115 9.53 -8.62 14.20
C LYS A 115 10.67 -9.55 13.78
N VAL A 116 11.47 -9.11 12.81
CA VAL A 116 12.70 -9.79 12.39
C VAL A 116 13.88 -8.92 12.78
N ASP A 117 14.73 -9.41 13.68
CA ASP A 117 15.90 -8.65 14.13
C ASP A 117 16.97 -8.58 13.02
N LEU A 118 17.59 -7.40 12.91
CA LEU A 118 18.68 -7.08 11.97
C LEU A 118 19.85 -6.49 12.76
N GLN A 119 20.97 -6.25 12.08
CA GLN A 119 22.08 -5.50 12.67
C GLN A 119 21.64 -4.05 12.95
N ASN A 120 21.60 -3.68 14.24
CA ASN A 120 21.19 -2.36 14.74
C ASN A 120 19.81 -1.90 14.23
N ALA A 121 18.90 -2.83 13.95
CA ALA A 121 17.59 -2.54 13.39
C ALA A 121 16.64 -3.72 13.60
N TYR A 122 15.38 -3.53 13.24
CA TYR A 122 14.45 -4.63 13.02
C TYR A 122 13.54 -4.35 11.84
N ALA A 123 13.08 -5.40 11.17
CA ALA A 123 12.01 -5.32 10.19
C ALA A 123 10.68 -5.72 10.80
N LEU A 124 9.62 -4.98 10.47
CA LEU A 124 8.24 -5.41 10.65
C LEU A 124 7.76 -5.98 9.33
N LEU A 125 7.34 -7.24 9.31
CA LEU A 125 6.87 -7.95 8.12
C LEU A 125 5.55 -8.68 8.39
N PRO A 126 4.69 -8.89 7.39
CA PRO A 126 3.53 -9.76 7.52
C PRO A 126 3.89 -11.19 7.96
N SER A 127 3.14 -11.76 8.91
CA SER A 127 3.40 -13.11 9.45
C SER A 127 3.13 -14.24 8.46
N ASP A 128 2.34 -13.97 7.43
CA ASP A 128 1.97 -14.93 6.39
C ASP A 128 3.03 -15.04 5.28
N TRP A 129 4.07 -14.20 5.30
CA TRP A 129 5.19 -14.30 4.39
C TRP A 129 6.10 -15.48 4.77
N ILE A 130 6.58 -16.21 3.76
CA ILE A 130 7.45 -17.37 3.96
C ILE A 130 8.89 -16.90 4.09
N ARG A 131 9.52 -17.23 5.21
CA ARG A 131 10.94 -16.95 5.45
C ARG A 131 11.81 -17.86 4.60
N ILE A 132 12.82 -17.29 3.94
CA ILE A 132 13.91 -18.01 3.31
C ILE A 132 15.18 -17.80 4.13
N GLU A 133 15.76 -18.89 4.62
CA GLU A 133 17.06 -18.84 5.28
C GLU A 133 18.15 -18.47 4.26
N TRP A 134 18.71 -17.28 4.40
CA TRP A 134 19.75 -16.74 3.53
C TRP A 134 20.73 -15.89 4.34
N ASP A 135 22.03 -16.15 4.17
CA ASP A 135 23.13 -15.52 4.92
C ASP A 135 23.01 -15.70 6.46
N ASN A 136 23.93 -15.11 7.21
CA ASN A 136 23.87 -15.03 8.68
C ASN A 136 23.07 -13.79 9.10
N GLU A 137 21.86 -14.05 9.55
CA GLU A 137 20.79 -13.10 9.83
C GLU A 137 21.18 -12.02 10.86
N LYS A 138 21.96 -12.40 11.88
CA LYS A 138 22.36 -11.48 12.97
C LYS A 138 23.22 -10.31 12.51
N ASN A 139 23.83 -10.42 11.33
CA ASN A 139 24.69 -9.39 10.76
C ASN A 139 24.07 -8.76 9.49
N SER A 140 22.79 -9.00 9.22
CA SER A 140 22.13 -8.47 8.03
C SER A 140 21.62 -7.05 8.26
N ASN A 141 21.77 -6.19 7.25
CA ASN A 141 21.34 -4.79 7.31
C ASN A 141 20.10 -4.52 6.45
N PHE A 142 19.72 -5.45 5.59
CA PHE A 142 18.67 -5.31 4.58
C PHE A 142 17.72 -6.50 4.63
N VAL A 143 16.49 -6.28 4.17
CA VAL A 143 15.49 -7.33 3.94
C VAL A 143 15.06 -7.27 2.49
N GLY A 144 15.09 -8.44 1.84
CA GLY A 144 14.54 -8.63 0.51
C GLY A 144 13.21 -9.35 0.59
N VAL A 145 12.27 -8.92 -0.25
CA VAL A 145 11.02 -9.62 -0.53
C VAL A 145 11.04 -10.14 -1.96
N ILE A 146 10.50 -11.33 -2.16
CA ILE A 146 10.29 -11.93 -3.46
C ILE A 146 8.79 -11.94 -3.73
N GLU A 147 8.41 -11.19 -4.75
CA GLU A 147 7.02 -11.13 -5.21
C GLU A 147 6.94 -11.74 -6.60
N THR A 148 5.90 -12.53 -6.85
CA THR A 148 5.70 -13.12 -8.16
C THR A 148 4.60 -12.40 -8.91
N LYS A 149 4.95 -11.82 -10.06
CA LYS A 149 3.98 -11.24 -10.99
C LYS A 149 2.89 -12.26 -11.33
N ASN A 150 1.65 -11.79 -11.54
CA ASN A 150 0.51 -12.64 -11.90
C ASN A 150 0.17 -13.71 -10.84
N SER A 151 0.65 -13.60 -9.59
CA SER A 151 0.45 -14.60 -8.52
C SER A 151 -0.98 -15.14 -8.41
N ALA A 152 -1.99 -14.26 -8.47
CA ALA A 152 -3.39 -14.63 -8.41
C ALA A 152 -3.85 -15.55 -9.56
N LYS A 153 -3.31 -15.37 -10.79
CA LYS A 153 -3.59 -16.23 -11.95
C LYS A 153 -2.97 -17.62 -11.81
N PHE A 154 -1.97 -17.75 -10.94
CA PHE A 154 -1.23 -18.98 -10.68
C PHE A 154 -1.50 -19.54 -9.28
N GLY A 155 -2.68 -19.29 -8.72
CA GLY A 155 -3.15 -19.93 -7.50
C GLY A 155 -2.79 -19.19 -6.20
N GLY A 156 -2.42 -17.92 -6.27
CA GLY A 156 -2.09 -17.12 -5.08
C GLY A 156 -0.72 -17.49 -4.53
N ILE A 157 0.32 -17.15 -5.28
CA ILE A 157 1.72 -17.42 -4.90
C ILE A 157 2.07 -16.58 -3.65
N PRO A 158 2.62 -17.19 -2.58
CA PRO A 158 2.99 -16.48 -1.38
C PRO A 158 4.13 -15.49 -1.62
N HIS A 159 4.22 -14.50 -0.74
CA HIS A 159 5.41 -13.66 -0.62
C HIS A 159 6.48 -14.42 0.14
N PHE A 160 7.74 -14.23 -0.27
CA PHE A 160 8.88 -14.75 0.47
C PHE A 160 9.73 -13.60 0.95
N TYR A 161 10.41 -13.76 2.09
CA TYR A 161 11.37 -12.77 2.56
C TYR A 161 12.68 -13.41 3.00
N PHE A 162 13.76 -12.64 2.92
CA PHE A 162 15.08 -13.04 3.39
C PHE A 162 15.87 -11.83 3.89
N THR A 163 16.83 -12.08 4.78
CA THR A 163 17.74 -11.03 5.26
C THR A 163 19.03 -11.03 4.45
N SER A 164 19.66 -9.86 4.27
CA SER A 164 20.89 -9.71 3.49
C SER A 164 21.85 -8.70 4.10
N LYS A 165 23.17 -8.95 3.97
CA LYS A 165 24.23 -7.98 4.28
C LYS A 165 24.38 -6.89 3.23
N LYS A 166 23.92 -7.13 2.01
CA LYS A 166 23.98 -6.20 0.89
C LYS A 166 22.59 -5.81 0.42
N GLU A 167 22.50 -4.66 -0.23
CA GLU A 167 21.27 -4.21 -0.85
C GLU A 167 20.78 -5.20 -1.91
N ILE A 168 19.46 -5.33 -2.02
CA ILE A 168 18.83 -6.37 -2.83
C ILE A 168 19.13 -6.17 -4.32
N TYR A 169 19.22 -4.92 -4.77
CA TYR A 169 19.56 -4.61 -6.16
C TYR A 169 21.04 -4.90 -6.53
N HIS A 170 21.89 -5.24 -5.55
CA HIS A 170 23.27 -5.69 -5.74
C HIS A 170 23.41 -7.23 -5.71
N LEU A 171 22.30 -7.97 -5.68
CA LEU A 171 22.35 -9.43 -5.86
C LEU A 171 22.78 -9.77 -7.29
N SER A 172 23.65 -10.78 -7.40
CA SER A 172 23.98 -11.37 -8.68
C SER A 172 22.90 -12.38 -9.10
N GLU A 173 22.79 -12.64 -10.39
CA GLU A 173 21.88 -13.64 -10.94
C GLU A 173 22.09 -15.03 -10.30
N THR A 174 23.35 -15.38 -9.98
CA THR A 174 23.66 -16.64 -9.28
C THR A 174 23.06 -16.68 -7.87
N GLU A 175 23.11 -15.56 -7.14
CA GLU A 175 22.51 -15.47 -5.80
C GLU A 175 20.99 -15.46 -5.86
N GLU A 176 20.40 -14.70 -6.80
CA GLU A 176 18.96 -14.71 -7.03
C GLU A 176 18.46 -16.13 -7.33
N ASN A 177 19.11 -16.86 -8.23
CA ASN A 177 18.77 -18.25 -8.53
C ASN A 177 18.91 -19.16 -7.30
N ALA A 178 19.96 -18.99 -6.50
CA ALA A 178 20.14 -19.77 -5.27
C ALA A 178 19.04 -19.49 -4.23
N ILE A 179 18.56 -18.26 -4.13
CA ILE A 179 17.43 -17.89 -3.28
C ILE A 179 16.13 -18.51 -3.82
N LEU A 180 15.89 -18.47 -5.13
CA LEU A 180 14.71 -19.10 -5.74
C LEU A 180 14.68 -20.61 -5.51
N GLU A 181 15.82 -21.30 -5.56
CA GLU A 181 15.89 -22.73 -5.22
C GLU A 181 15.52 -22.99 -3.76
N ARG A 182 15.89 -22.09 -2.83
CA ARG A 182 15.42 -22.18 -1.44
C ARG A 182 13.93 -21.92 -1.30
N CYS A 183 13.36 -21.03 -2.12
CA CYS A 183 11.90 -20.86 -2.18
C CYS A 183 11.19 -22.15 -2.59
N ILE A 184 11.78 -22.96 -3.47
CA ILE A 184 11.25 -24.30 -3.79
C ILE A 184 11.33 -25.23 -2.59
N THR A 185 12.40 -25.16 -1.78
CA THR A 185 12.51 -25.97 -0.57
C THR A 185 11.41 -25.65 0.44
N GLU A 186 11.17 -24.36 0.71
CA GLU A 186 10.14 -23.92 1.67
C GLU A 186 8.71 -24.03 1.11
N TYR A 187 8.54 -23.85 -0.20
CA TYR A 187 7.26 -23.97 -0.89
C TYR A 187 7.42 -24.78 -2.19
N PRO A 188 7.32 -26.12 -2.13
CA PRO A 188 7.61 -27.00 -3.28
C PRO A 188 6.81 -26.71 -4.55
N LEU A 189 5.58 -26.19 -4.42
CA LEU A 189 4.74 -25.78 -5.55
C LEU A 189 5.36 -24.63 -6.36
N PHE A 190 6.29 -23.87 -5.77
CA PHE A 190 7.02 -22.81 -6.46
C PHE A 190 7.82 -23.33 -7.67
N ARG A 191 8.24 -24.60 -7.66
CA ARG A 191 8.92 -25.21 -8.82
C ARG A 191 8.06 -25.15 -10.08
N GLU A 192 6.76 -25.44 -9.96
CA GLU A 192 5.83 -25.40 -11.09
C GLU A 192 5.58 -23.97 -11.58
N ILE A 193 5.62 -23.00 -10.66
CA ILE A 193 5.56 -21.58 -10.99
C ILE A 193 6.78 -21.18 -11.82
N LEU A 194 7.98 -21.52 -11.37
CA LEU A 194 9.22 -21.16 -12.06
C LEU A 194 9.32 -21.80 -13.44
N ALA A 195 8.74 -23.00 -13.63
CA ALA A 195 8.65 -23.67 -14.92
C ALA A 195 7.71 -22.98 -15.91
N LYS A 196 6.78 -22.14 -15.44
CA LYS A 196 5.85 -21.36 -16.28
C LYS A 196 6.39 -19.99 -16.68
N ARG A 197 7.60 -19.63 -16.23
CA ARG A 197 8.29 -18.40 -16.65
C ARG A 197 8.49 -18.40 -18.16
N VAL A 198 8.27 -17.24 -18.77
CA VAL A 198 8.55 -17.00 -20.19
C VAL A 198 9.69 -15.99 -20.26
N PRO A 199 10.85 -16.32 -20.87
CA PRO A 199 11.94 -15.36 -21.04
C PRO A 199 11.59 -14.31 -22.10
N LEU A 200 12.14 -13.10 -21.96
CA LEU A 200 11.92 -12.02 -22.92
C LEU A 200 12.74 -12.28 -24.20
N ILE A 201 12.08 -12.41 -25.35
CA ILE A 201 12.72 -12.63 -26.65
C ILE A 201 12.79 -11.30 -27.39
N LYS A 202 14.03 -10.85 -27.65
CA LYS A 202 14.33 -9.66 -28.45
C LYS A 202 14.90 -10.08 -29.81
N GLU A 203 14.33 -9.55 -30.89
CA GLU A 203 14.81 -9.76 -32.25
C GLU A 203 14.88 -8.41 -32.96
N ASN A 204 16.06 -8.06 -33.49
CA ASN A 204 16.31 -6.76 -34.14
C ASN A 204 15.88 -5.55 -33.29
N GLY A 205 16.13 -5.61 -31.97
CA GLY A 205 15.77 -4.56 -31.02
C GLY A 205 14.27 -4.47 -30.68
N LYS A 206 13.41 -5.34 -31.24
CA LYS A 206 11.98 -5.40 -30.93
C LYS A 206 11.67 -6.60 -30.04
N ILE A 207 10.77 -6.41 -29.10
CA ILE A 207 10.25 -7.49 -28.25
C ILE A 207 9.20 -8.26 -29.07
N LYS A 208 9.40 -9.57 -29.26
CA LYS A 208 8.48 -10.40 -30.06
C LYS A 208 7.38 -11.08 -29.25
N ASN A 209 7.68 -11.51 -28.03
CA ASN A 209 6.78 -12.28 -27.19
C ASN A 209 6.29 -11.48 -25.97
N PHE A 210 6.09 -10.17 -26.14
CA PHE A 210 5.73 -9.30 -25.02
C PHE A 210 4.46 -9.78 -24.31
N LYS A 211 3.44 -10.23 -25.07
CA LYS A 211 2.18 -10.69 -24.51
C LYS A 211 2.36 -11.94 -23.64
N GLU A 212 3.14 -12.91 -24.12
CA GLU A 212 3.40 -14.15 -23.37
C GLU A 212 4.29 -13.89 -22.15
N TYR A 213 5.32 -13.05 -22.32
CA TYR A 213 6.19 -12.60 -21.22
C TYR A 213 5.39 -11.87 -20.14
N ASP A 214 4.52 -10.95 -20.55
CA ASP A 214 3.72 -10.13 -19.65
C ASP A 214 2.70 -10.97 -18.85
N ALA A 215 2.14 -12.02 -19.46
CA ALA A 215 1.21 -12.93 -18.82
C ALA A 215 1.86 -14.01 -17.92
N ALA A 216 3.18 -14.21 -18.01
CA ALA A 216 3.89 -15.24 -17.25
C ALA A 216 4.05 -14.87 -15.77
N PRO A 217 4.21 -15.87 -14.86
CA PRO A 217 4.59 -15.60 -13.49
C PRO A 217 6.07 -15.26 -13.45
N LEU A 218 6.44 -14.07 -12.99
CA LEU A 218 7.82 -13.60 -12.94
C LEU A 218 8.16 -13.17 -11.52
N PRO A 219 9.01 -13.93 -10.80
CA PRO A 219 9.54 -13.49 -9.50
C PRO A 219 10.41 -12.26 -9.68
N GLY A 220 10.21 -11.26 -8.83
CA GLY A 220 11.07 -10.08 -8.71
C GLY A 220 11.59 -9.96 -7.28
N PHE A 221 12.77 -9.38 -7.14
CA PHE A 221 13.44 -9.13 -5.86
C PHE A 221 13.34 -7.64 -5.53
N PHE A 222 12.82 -7.32 -4.34
CA PHE A 222 12.59 -5.94 -3.93
C PHE A 222 13.15 -5.70 -2.52
N SER A 223 13.64 -4.49 -2.27
CA SER A 223 14.08 -4.09 -0.93
C SER A 223 12.89 -3.66 -0.08
N ILE A 224 12.87 -4.05 1.18
CA ILE A 224 12.00 -3.43 2.17
C ILE A 224 12.56 -2.04 2.53
N PRO A 225 11.76 -0.98 2.44
CA PRO A 225 12.21 0.39 2.70
C PRO A 225 12.35 0.67 4.20
N GLU A 226 13.16 1.68 4.53
CA GLU A 226 13.31 2.14 5.91
C GLU A 226 12.16 3.07 6.32
N ASP A 227 11.80 3.02 7.59
CA ASP A 227 10.76 3.88 8.15
C ASP A 227 11.12 5.36 7.95
N GLY A 228 10.14 6.17 7.53
CA GLY A 228 10.34 7.57 7.18
C GLY A 228 10.94 7.86 5.79
N THR A 229 11.32 6.85 5.00
CA THR A 229 11.84 7.09 3.62
C THR A 229 10.75 7.26 2.57
N GLN A 230 9.52 6.83 2.87
CA GLN A 230 8.37 6.91 1.97
C GLN A 230 7.08 7.10 2.74
N SER A 231 6.06 7.68 2.09
CA SER A 231 4.76 7.99 2.67
C SER A 231 3.84 6.77 2.84
N THR A 232 4.11 5.68 2.13
CA THR A 232 3.32 4.45 2.18
C THR A 232 4.24 3.25 2.25
N PHE A 233 3.88 2.23 3.04
CA PHE A 233 4.67 0.99 3.20
C PHE A 233 3.85 -0.19 2.70
N PRO A 234 4.24 -0.84 1.59
CA PRO A 234 3.52 -2.00 1.05
C PRO A 234 3.39 -3.08 2.13
N PHE A 235 2.16 -3.57 2.34
CA PHE A 235 1.82 -4.52 3.41
C PHE A 235 2.20 -4.07 4.83
N GLY A 236 2.44 -2.78 5.06
CA GLY A 236 2.99 -2.26 6.31
C GLY A 236 4.44 -2.67 6.58
N ALA A 237 5.10 -3.31 5.61
CA ALA A 237 6.45 -3.84 5.75
C ALA A 237 7.49 -2.70 5.74
N LYS A 238 8.34 -2.64 6.78
CA LYS A 238 9.34 -1.58 6.94
C LYS A 238 10.51 -1.99 7.83
N ILE A 239 11.65 -1.32 7.64
CA ILE A 239 12.83 -1.44 8.50
C ILE A 239 12.88 -0.25 9.46
N VAL A 240 12.96 -0.51 10.76
CA VAL A 240 13.14 0.50 11.81
C VAL A 240 14.56 0.39 12.36
N ARG A 241 15.37 1.44 12.14
CA ARG A 241 16.73 1.53 12.66
C ARG A 241 16.72 1.84 14.16
N GLN A 242 17.54 1.13 14.92
CA GLN A 242 17.77 1.38 16.33
C GLN A 242 19.12 2.11 16.44
N TYR A 243 19.05 3.41 16.70
CA TYR A 243 20.24 4.17 17.05
C TYR A 243 20.40 4.09 18.57
N ASP A 244 21.57 3.66 19.04
CA ASP A 244 21.94 3.83 20.44
C ASP A 244 22.06 5.35 20.71
N GLU A 245 21.33 5.85 21.72
CA GLU A 245 21.51 7.20 22.26
C GLU A 245 22.89 7.37 22.91
#